data_AF-A0AAP0GLV3-F1
#
_entry.id   AF-A0AAP0GLV3-F1
#
_cell.length_a   1.000
_cell.length_b   1.000
_cell.length_c   1.000
_cell.angle_alpha   90.00
_cell.angle_beta   90.00
_cell.angle_gamma   90.00
#
_symmetry.space_group_name_H-M   'P 1'
#
loop_
_entity.id
_entity.type
_entity.pdbx_description
1 polymer ?
#
loop_
_entity_poly.entity_id
_entity_poly.type
_entity_poly.pdbx_seq_one_letter_code
_entity_poly.pdbx_strand_id
1 'polypeptide(L)'
;MGLQFRSLTMPVILIWLFWWSKTEAQSLGVETTPARALDSILQDYAYRAFVRPRTGIPYDGVPPSNLSGIQISAMRLRSGSLFTRGVPMYKQFTIPKFVIEKPYVERLVLVYQNLGNWSGTYYPLPGYMYLAPILGLLAYDASNLSATNLQELNITASEEPISIEFTELKPVPDGSLARCVWFDLNGRKNFTNVVSGNKCVTFEQGHFSIVVESTAPSLAPVEQPPPAHHEGGGNGSRGWIIFGSVAGGVAFFLLLALLIFWVWRLNKRKKMHKMEKAADGGEVLHMTMVGNTKAPTATTTRTQPTLETEYVP
;
A
#
# COMPACT_ATOMS: atom_id res chain seq x y z
N MET A 1 -34.81 -45.19 31.30
CA MET A 1 -34.19 -45.23 29.96
C MET A 1 -33.47 -43.92 29.74
N GLY A 2 -32.19 -43.88 30.10
CA GLY A 2 -31.32 -42.73 29.92
C GLY A 2 -30.16 -43.12 29.01
N LEU A 3 -29.54 -42.09 28.42
CA LEU A 3 -28.41 -42.10 27.49
C LEU A 3 -28.74 -42.34 26.01
N GLN A 4 -28.92 -41.24 25.27
CA GLN A 4 -28.35 -41.05 23.92
C GLN A 4 -28.09 -39.58 23.53
N PHE A 5 -28.05 -38.63 24.48
CA PHE A 5 -27.84 -37.21 24.15
C PHE A 5 -26.38 -36.71 24.21
N ARG A 6 -25.40 -37.58 24.46
CA ARG A 6 -24.00 -37.15 24.66
C ARG A 6 -23.10 -37.17 23.41
N SER A 7 -23.56 -37.67 22.26
CA SER A 7 -22.65 -37.93 21.13
C SER A 7 -22.54 -36.79 20.10
N LEU A 8 -23.48 -35.84 20.06
CA LEU A 8 -23.48 -34.76 19.07
C LEU A 8 -22.98 -33.42 19.61
N THR A 9 -22.82 -33.26 20.93
CA THR A 9 -22.29 -32.03 21.53
C THR A 9 -20.78 -31.94 21.40
N MET A 10 -20.06 -33.06 21.46
CA MET A 10 -18.59 -33.11 21.32
C MET A 10 -18.05 -32.64 19.95
N PRO A 11 -18.61 -33.04 18.79
CA PRO A 11 -18.11 -32.54 17.51
C PRO A 11 -18.44 -31.06 17.30
N VAL A 12 -19.57 -30.56 17.82
CA VAL A 12 -19.94 -29.13 17.72
C VAL A 12 -19.01 -28.26 18.57
N ILE A 13 -18.64 -28.72 19.77
CA ILE A 13 -17.68 -28.04 20.65
C ILE A 13 -16.27 -28.07 20.04
N LEU A 14 -15.85 -29.18 19.43
CA LEU A 14 -14.57 -29.27 18.72
C LEU A 14 -14.51 -28.35 17.48
N ILE A 15 -15.61 -28.23 16.72
CA ILE A 15 -15.71 -27.28 15.59
C ILE A 15 -15.70 -25.82 16.10
N TRP A 16 -16.35 -25.54 17.23
CA TRP A 16 -16.29 -24.23 17.87
C TRP A 16 -14.89 -23.89 18.40
N LEU A 17 -14.18 -24.85 19.01
CA LEU A 17 -12.80 -24.68 19.47
C LEU A 17 -11.82 -24.55 18.30
N PHE A 18 -12.05 -25.24 17.18
CA PHE A 18 -11.25 -25.11 15.95
C PHE A 18 -11.51 -23.79 15.20
N TRP A 19 -12.72 -23.23 15.34
CA TRP A 19 -13.02 -21.85 14.91
C TRP A 19 -12.50 -20.80 15.89
N TRP A 20 -12.38 -21.10 17.18
CA TRP A 20 -11.79 -20.20 18.18
C TRP A 20 -10.26 -20.20 18.16
N SER A 21 -9.63 -21.32 17.80
CA SER A 21 -8.16 -21.44 17.70
C SER A 21 -7.56 -20.80 16.44
N LYS A 22 -8.35 -20.02 15.69
CA LYS A 22 -7.87 -19.22 14.55
C LYS A 22 -8.19 -17.72 14.65
N THR A 23 -8.46 -17.22 15.85
CA THR A 23 -7.98 -15.88 16.20
C THR A 23 -6.60 -16.04 16.83
N GLU A 24 -5.65 -16.56 16.05
CA GLU A 24 -4.31 -16.05 16.17
C GLU A 24 -4.46 -14.60 15.73
N ALA A 25 -4.64 -13.71 16.73
CA ALA A 25 -4.15 -12.37 16.57
C ALA A 25 -2.64 -12.56 16.36
N GLN A 26 -2.27 -12.86 15.11
CA GLN A 26 -1.03 -12.38 14.56
C GLN A 26 -1.21 -10.87 14.69
N SER A 27 -0.83 -10.36 15.87
CA SER A 27 -0.13 -9.09 15.92
C SER A 27 0.80 -9.16 14.74
N LEU A 28 0.45 -8.43 13.68
CA LEU A 28 1.32 -8.22 12.54
C LEU A 28 2.49 -7.48 13.16
N GLY A 29 3.42 -8.24 13.75
CA GLY A 29 4.73 -7.78 14.16
C GLY A 29 5.43 -7.47 12.87
N VAL A 30 5.08 -6.32 12.28
CA VAL A 30 5.93 -5.66 11.31
C VAL A 30 7.22 -5.47 12.08
N GLU A 31 8.20 -6.30 11.77
CA GLU A 31 9.55 -6.15 12.28
C GLU A 31 9.96 -4.71 11.96
N THR A 32 9.94 -3.86 12.99
CA THR A 32 10.04 -2.42 12.78
C THR A 32 11.50 -2.13 12.55
N THR A 33 11.90 -2.07 11.28
CA THR A 33 13.27 -1.75 10.93
C THR A 33 13.59 -0.31 11.38
N PRO A 34 14.86 0.00 11.69
CA PRO A 34 15.25 1.36 12.06
C PRO A 34 14.82 2.43 11.04
N ALA A 35 14.83 2.08 9.75
CA ALA A 35 14.36 2.94 8.66
C ALA A 35 12.85 3.24 8.77
N ARG A 36 12.02 2.25 9.09
CA ARG A 36 10.56 2.44 9.24
C ARG A 36 10.21 3.27 10.48
N ALA A 37 10.95 3.07 11.57
CA ALA A 37 10.84 3.91 12.74
C ALA A 37 11.22 5.38 12.43
N LEU A 38 12.28 5.57 11.63
CA LEU A 38 12.67 6.89 11.15
C LEU A 38 11.56 7.53 10.31
N ASP A 39 10.96 6.81 9.36
CA ASP A 39 9.89 7.32 8.51
C ASP A 39 8.71 7.89 9.33
N SER A 40 8.29 7.15 10.37
CA SER A 40 7.21 7.59 11.27
C SER A 40 7.55 8.90 11.99
N ILE A 41 8.80 9.04 12.47
CA ILE A 41 9.28 10.27 13.11
C ILE A 41 9.33 11.42 12.10
N LEU A 42 9.92 11.19 10.92
CA LEU A 42 10.04 12.21 9.90
C LEU A 42 8.67 12.66 9.36
N GLN A 43 7.71 11.75 9.25
CA GLN A 43 6.33 12.06 8.86
C GLN A 43 5.66 13.03 9.85
N ASP A 44 5.74 12.77 11.15
CA ASP A 44 5.18 13.65 12.19
C ASP A 44 5.78 15.06 12.09
N TYR A 45 7.12 15.16 12.03
CA TYR A 45 7.79 16.45 11.90
C TYR A 45 7.50 17.16 10.57
N ALA A 46 7.29 16.41 9.49
CA ALA A 46 6.90 16.97 8.20
C ALA A 46 5.46 17.56 8.26
N TYR A 47 4.54 16.90 8.98
CA TYR A 47 3.16 17.38 9.15
C TYR A 47 3.09 18.67 9.98
N ARG A 48 3.97 18.81 10.99
CA ARG A 48 4.06 20.03 11.81
C ARG A 48 4.41 21.29 11.02
N ALA A 49 4.96 21.15 9.80
CA ALA A 49 5.21 22.28 8.91
C ALA A 49 3.91 22.92 8.38
N PHE A 50 2.77 22.24 8.48
CA PHE A 50 1.49 22.75 7.99
C PHE A 50 0.77 23.62 9.03
N VAL A 51 0.68 24.92 8.75
CA VAL A 51 -0.18 25.86 9.52
C VAL A 51 -1.49 26.14 8.77
N ARG A 52 -1.38 26.57 7.51
CA ARG A 52 -2.51 26.80 6.59
C ARG A 52 -2.14 26.25 5.21
N PRO A 53 -2.12 24.91 5.06
CA PRO A 53 -1.57 24.27 3.88
C PRO A 53 -2.42 24.52 2.63
N ARG A 54 -1.76 24.90 1.55
CA ARG A 54 -2.36 24.96 0.21
C ARG A 54 -2.01 23.70 -0.58
N THR A 55 -2.95 23.24 -1.39
CA THR A 55 -2.75 22.07 -2.25
C THR A 55 -1.59 22.30 -3.23
N GLY A 56 -0.66 21.36 -3.31
CA GLY A 56 0.45 21.37 -4.27
C GLY A 56 1.61 22.31 -3.92
N ILE A 57 1.60 22.92 -2.73
CA ILE A 57 2.71 23.73 -2.24
C ILE A 57 3.54 22.90 -1.25
N PRO A 58 4.87 22.80 -1.42
CA PRO A 58 5.74 22.11 -0.47
C PRO A 58 6.01 23.00 0.77
N TYR A 59 6.01 22.40 1.94
CA TYR A 59 6.33 23.03 3.22
C TYR A 59 7.50 22.28 3.85
N ASP A 60 8.61 22.99 4.06
CA ASP A 60 9.81 22.38 4.63
C ASP A 60 9.65 22.23 6.16
N GLY A 61 9.92 21.02 6.65
CA GLY A 61 9.85 20.68 8.07
C GLY A 61 11.24 20.72 8.72
N VAL A 62 11.24 20.87 10.03
CA VAL A 62 12.48 20.84 10.82
C VAL A 62 12.52 19.51 11.57
N PRO A 63 13.47 18.60 11.27
CA PRO A 63 13.58 17.34 12.01
C PRO A 63 13.99 17.59 13.47
N PRO A 64 13.86 16.58 14.36
CA PRO A 64 14.36 16.69 15.71
C PRO A 64 15.89 16.89 15.72
N SER A 65 16.42 17.50 16.79
CA SER A 65 17.83 17.89 16.88
C SER A 65 18.81 16.72 16.76
N ASN A 66 18.42 15.52 17.21
CA ASN A 66 19.21 14.30 17.07
C ASN A 66 19.30 13.78 15.62
N LEU A 67 18.46 14.28 14.72
CA LEU A 67 18.43 13.95 13.29
C LEU A 67 18.81 15.17 12.42
N SER A 68 19.62 16.07 12.98
CA SER A 68 20.14 17.23 12.23
C SER A 68 20.85 16.80 10.95
N GLY A 69 20.68 17.59 9.89
CA GLY A 69 21.24 17.30 8.56
C GLY A 69 20.31 16.50 7.65
N ILE A 70 19.25 15.87 8.18
CA ILE A 70 18.14 15.38 7.35
C ILE A 70 17.31 16.58 6.89
N GLN A 71 16.89 16.58 5.62
CA GLN A 71 15.93 17.55 5.11
C GLN A 71 14.59 16.85 4.89
N ILE A 72 13.50 17.45 5.36
CA ILE A 72 12.14 16.94 5.15
C ILE A 72 11.27 18.03 4.57
N SER A 73 10.34 17.64 3.71
CA SER A 73 9.34 18.54 3.13
C SER A 73 8.03 17.79 2.99
N ALA A 74 6.90 18.49 3.12
CA ALA A 74 5.58 17.91 2.99
C ALA A 74 4.75 18.68 1.97
N MET A 75 4.09 17.98 1.05
CA MET A 75 3.18 18.57 0.08
C MET A 75 1.80 17.92 0.18
N ARG A 76 0.80 18.69 0.59
CA ARG A 76 -0.59 18.22 0.63
C ARG A 76 -1.21 18.28 -0.75
N LEU A 77 -1.88 17.21 -1.17
CA LEU A 77 -2.56 17.09 -2.46
C LEU A 77 -3.98 16.54 -2.27
N ARG A 78 -4.86 16.82 -3.24
CA ARG A 78 -6.06 16.00 -3.45
C ARG A 78 -5.65 14.81 -4.32
N SER A 79 -6.15 13.61 -4.04
CA SER A 79 -5.81 12.43 -4.85
C SER A 79 -6.17 12.61 -6.33
N GLY A 80 -7.33 13.21 -6.62
CA GLY A 80 -7.69 13.55 -8.00
C GLY A 80 -6.73 14.53 -8.68
N SER A 81 -6.08 15.44 -7.93
CA SER A 81 -5.05 16.34 -8.48
C SER A 81 -3.74 15.61 -8.74
N LEU A 82 -3.33 14.71 -7.86
CA LEU A 82 -2.18 13.83 -8.11
C LEU A 82 -2.39 13.00 -9.38
N PHE A 83 -3.56 12.37 -9.52
CA PHE A 83 -3.91 11.57 -10.69
C PHE A 83 -3.96 12.39 -11.99
N THR A 84 -4.63 13.55 -12.00
CA THR A 84 -4.87 14.30 -13.25
C THR A 84 -3.73 15.26 -13.66
N ARG A 85 -2.97 15.76 -12.69
CA ARG A 85 -1.95 16.81 -12.92
C ARG A 85 -0.53 16.35 -12.61
N GLY A 86 -0.35 15.34 -11.76
CA GLY A 86 0.96 14.98 -11.23
C GLY A 86 1.57 16.11 -10.39
N VAL A 87 2.88 16.05 -10.20
CA VAL A 87 3.68 17.11 -9.58
C VAL A 87 4.95 17.29 -10.41
N PRO A 88 5.01 18.30 -11.31
CA PRO A 88 6.12 18.44 -12.24
C PRO A 88 7.46 18.68 -11.54
N MET A 89 7.44 19.35 -10.38
CA MET A 89 8.63 19.63 -9.59
C MET A 89 8.30 19.54 -8.10
N TYR A 90 8.89 18.56 -7.43
CA TYR A 90 8.90 18.43 -5.98
C TYR A 90 10.30 18.06 -5.49
N LYS A 91 11.10 19.08 -5.19
CA LYS A 91 12.53 18.93 -4.91
C LYS A 91 13.20 18.17 -6.08
N GLN A 92 13.81 17.01 -5.83
CA GLN A 92 14.44 16.16 -6.85
C GLN A 92 13.46 15.24 -7.59
N PHE A 93 12.18 15.22 -7.21
CA PHE A 93 11.18 14.34 -7.79
C PHE A 93 10.34 15.08 -8.85
N THR A 94 10.16 14.42 -10.00
CA THR A 94 9.12 14.74 -10.97
C THR A 94 8.12 13.59 -10.97
N ILE A 95 6.90 13.89 -10.54
CA ILE A 95 5.82 12.91 -10.40
C ILE A 95 4.86 13.11 -11.58
N PRO A 96 4.66 12.09 -12.42
CA PRO A 96 3.84 12.20 -13.62
C PRO A 96 2.36 12.21 -13.28
N LYS A 97 1.53 12.34 -14.33
CA LYS A 97 0.09 12.07 -14.24
C LYS A 97 -0.15 10.56 -14.08
N PHE A 98 -1.38 10.20 -13.75
CA PHE A 98 -1.84 8.81 -13.61
C PHE A 98 -1.14 8.04 -12.49
N VAL A 99 -0.74 8.75 -11.43
CA VAL A 99 -0.34 8.15 -10.15
C VAL A 99 -1.59 7.86 -9.32
N ILE A 100 -1.72 6.61 -8.90
CA ILE A 100 -2.87 6.08 -8.16
C ILE A 100 -2.42 5.72 -6.76
N GLU A 101 -3.14 6.17 -5.75
CA GLU A 101 -2.93 5.77 -4.36
C GLU A 101 -3.87 4.62 -3.93
N LYS A 102 -3.40 3.80 -3.00
CA LYS A 102 -4.14 2.71 -2.37
C LYS A 102 -3.80 2.63 -0.87
N PRO A 103 -4.80 2.59 0.03
CA PRO A 103 -6.23 2.80 -0.22
C PRO A 103 -6.53 4.23 -0.69
N TYR A 104 -7.68 4.44 -1.33
CA TYR A 104 -8.12 5.77 -1.76
C TYR A 104 -8.39 6.67 -0.54
N VAL A 105 -7.92 7.91 -0.62
CA VAL A 105 -8.21 8.99 0.34
C VAL A 105 -8.61 10.24 -0.42
N GLU A 106 -9.35 11.18 0.19
CA GLU A 106 -9.68 12.43 -0.54
C GLU A 106 -8.44 13.33 -0.69
N ARG A 107 -7.59 13.34 0.34
CA ARG A 107 -6.37 14.13 0.41
C ARG A 107 -5.25 13.30 1.00
N LEU A 108 -4.07 13.44 0.41
CA LEU A 108 -2.85 12.80 0.87
C LEU A 108 -1.75 13.85 1.05
N VAL A 109 -0.71 13.48 1.79
CA VAL A 109 0.54 14.22 1.86
C VAL A 109 1.62 13.36 1.24
N LEU A 110 2.36 13.95 0.30
CA LEU A 110 3.66 13.42 -0.10
C LEU A 110 4.71 13.99 0.84
N VAL A 111 5.47 13.11 1.48
CA VAL A 111 6.59 13.45 2.35
C VAL A 111 7.87 13.14 1.59
N TYR A 112 8.63 14.20 1.33
CA TYR A 112 9.99 14.15 0.85
C TYR A 112 10.95 14.03 2.02
N GLN A 113 11.95 13.17 1.87
CA GLN A 113 13.05 13.02 2.81
C GLN A 113 14.38 13.05 2.06
N ASN A 114 15.39 13.69 2.63
CA ASN A 114 16.79 13.58 2.21
C ASN A 114 17.63 13.28 3.43
N LEU A 115 18.16 12.07 3.51
CA LEU A 115 18.85 11.57 4.69
C LEU A 115 20.28 12.10 4.82
N GLY A 116 20.85 12.70 3.76
CA GLY A 116 22.22 13.19 3.80
C GLY A 116 23.20 12.14 4.30
N ASN A 117 23.99 12.49 5.32
CA ASN A 117 25.00 11.62 5.93
C ASN A 117 24.40 10.41 6.68
N TRP A 118 23.10 10.42 6.98
CA TRP A 118 22.42 9.32 7.68
C TRP A 118 22.09 8.14 6.77
N SER A 119 22.29 8.28 5.46
CA SER A 119 21.93 7.28 4.45
C SER A 119 22.45 5.88 4.79
N GLY A 120 23.76 5.74 5.03
CA GLY A 120 24.37 4.43 5.37
C GLY A 120 24.02 3.91 6.77
N THR A 121 23.54 4.78 7.66
CA THR A 121 23.11 4.37 9.01
C THR A 121 21.75 3.68 8.98
N TYR A 122 20.81 4.22 8.22
CA TYR A 122 19.45 3.67 8.14
C TYR A 122 19.26 2.64 7.02
N TYR A 123 20.07 2.72 5.97
CA TYR A 123 20.06 1.79 4.85
C TYR A 123 21.47 1.24 4.64
N PRO A 124 21.95 0.34 5.53
CA PRO A 124 23.23 -0.31 5.34
C PRO A 124 23.20 -1.16 4.06
N LEU A 125 24.16 -0.91 3.17
CA LEU A 125 24.25 -1.58 1.87
C LEU A 125 25.64 -2.19 1.66
N PRO A 126 25.94 -3.36 2.28
CA PRO A 126 27.25 -3.99 2.17
C PRO A 126 27.57 -4.35 0.71
N GLY A 127 28.84 -4.20 0.33
CA GLY A 127 29.30 -4.39 -1.05
C GLY A 127 29.06 -3.19 -1.97
N TYR A 128 28.47 -2.10 -1.48
CA TYR A 128 28.19 -0.90 -2.27
C TYR A 128 28.59 0.38 -1.52
N MET A 129 28.87 1.43 -2.29
CA MET A 129 29.13 2.77 -1.79
C MET A 129 28.10 3.75 -2.36
N TYR A 130 27.54 4.59 -1.49
CA TYR A 130 26.62 5.65 -1.87
C TYR A 130 27.35 6.82 -2.56
N LEU A 131 26.96 7.09 -3.81
CA LEU A 131 27.37 8.26 -4.57
C LEU A 131 26.47 9.48 -4.28
N ALA A 132 25.21 9.24 -3.93
CA ALA A 132 24.24 10.25 -3.56
C ALA A 132 23.67 9.97 -2.14
N PRO A 133 23.07 10.96 -1.46
CA PRO A 133 22.26 10.65 -0.29
C PRO A 133 21.01 9.85 -0.67
N ILE A 134 20.35 9.27 0.33
CA ILE A 134 19.05 8.62 0.14
C ILE A 134 17.96 9.68 0.12
N LEU A 135 17.15 9.62 -0.93
CA LEU A 135 15.95 10.42 -1.11
C LEU A 135 14.71 9.55 -0.91
N GLY A 136 13.85 9.92 0.03
CA GLY A 136 12.58 9.28 0.29
C GLY A 136 11.42 10.04 -0.34
N LEU A 137 10.48 9.32 -0.93
CA LEU A 137 9.16 9.82 -1.29
C LEU A 137 8.14 8.83 -0.72
N LEU A 138 7.31 9.30 0.21
CA LEU A 138 6.29 8.49 0.89
C LEU A 138 4.95 9.22 0.88
N ALA A 139 3.85 8.49 0.76
CA ALA A 139 2.50 9.04 0.79
C ALA A 139 1.75 8.65 2.07
N TYR A 140 0.99 9.59 2.64
CA TYR A 140 0.21 9.40 3.86
C TYR A 140 -1.17 10.05 3.75
N ASP A 141 -2.14 9.58 4.53
CA ASP A 141 -3.47 10.22 4.61
C ASP A 141 -3.37 11.64 5.21
N ALA A 142 -4.04 12.61 4.57
CA ALA A 142 -4.11 14.00 4.97
C ALA A 142 -5.48 14.43 5.51
N SER A 143 -6.30 13.47 5.95
CA SER A 143 -7.57 13.69 6.65
C SER A 143 -7.36 14.40 7.99
N ASN A 144 -6.33 13.99 8.74
CA ASN A 144 -5.92 14.60 10.00
C ASN A 144 -4.41 14.91 9.99
N LEU A 145 -4.06 16.20 9.86
CA LEU A 145 -2.66 16.66 9.85
C LEU A 145 -2.01 16.69 11.24
N SER A 146 -2.75 16.40 12.30
CA SER A 146 -2.23 16.22 13.66
C SER A 146 -2.10 14.75 14.05
N ALA A 147 -2.42 13.82 13.14
CA ALA A 147 -2.27 12.40 13.40
C ALA A 147 -0.80 11.98 13.34
N THR A 148 -0.41 11.15 14.30
CA THR A 148 0.92 10.54 14.41
C THR A 148 0.84 9.06 14.14
N ASN A 149 1.96 8.43 13.76
CA ASN A 149 2.05 6.99 13.51
C ASN A 149 1.07 6.52 12.41
N LEU A 150 0.96 7.33 11.35
CA LEU A 150 0.16 7.00 10.19
C LEU A 150 0.84 5.88 9.39
N GLN A 151 0.02 4.99 8.83
CA GLN A 151 0.50 4.04 7.83
C GLN A 151 0.66 4.74 6.48
N GLU A 152 1.67 4.33 5.73
CA GLU A 152 1.88 4.76 4.36
C GLU A 152 0.74 4.28 3.47
N LEU A 153 0.28 5.17 2.60
CA LEU A 153 -0.49 4.80 1.42
C LEU A 153 0.49 4.25 0.39
N ASN A 154 0.07 3.29 -0.43
CA ASN A 154 0.85 2.87 -1.59
C ASN A 154 0.50 3.74 -2.79
N ILE A 155 1.47 4.44 -3.38
CA ILE A 155 1.29 5.12 -4.67
C ILE A 155 2.02 4.39 -5.78
N THR A 156 1.36 4.28 -6.93
CA THR A 156 1.91 3.63 -8.12
C THR A 156 1.61 4.48 -9.35
N ALA A 157 2.64 4.79 -10.13
CA ALA A 157 2.51 5.42 -11.43
C ALA A 157 2.08 4.37 -12.48
N SER A 158 1.10 4.70 -13.32
CA SER A 158 0.49 3.71 -14.22
C SER A 158 1.05 3.72 -15.65
N GLU A 159 1.53 4.88 -16.13
CA GLU A 159 1.95 5.07 -17.52
C GLU A 159 3.41 5.53 -17.59
N GLU A 160 3.69 6.74 -17.14
CA GLU A 160 5.05 7.29 -17.04
C GLU A 160 5.64 7.03 -15.65
N PRO A 161 6.95 6.79 -15.52
CA PRO A 161 7.58 6.61 -14.22
C PRO A 161 7.83 7.94 -13.50
N ILE A 162 7.86 7.89 -12.18
CA ILE A 162 8.41 8.95 -11.33
C ILE A 162 9.91 9.06 -11.63
N SER A 163 10.36 10.28 -11.88
CA SER A 163 11.76 10.62 -12.14
C SER A 163 12.39 11.22 -10.90
N ILE A 164 13.63 10.85 -10.64
CA ILE A 164 14.41 11.29 -9.48
C ILE A 164 15.74 11.78 -10.00
N GLU A 165 16.01 13.08 -9.89
CA GLU A 165 17.23 13.69 -10.41
C GLU A 165 18.15 14.13 -9.26
N PHE A 166 19.31 13.50 -9.17
CA PHE A 166 20.29 13.80 -8.13
C PHE A 166 21.19 14.96 -8.58
N THR A 167 21.25 16.02 -7.77
CA THR A 167 22.02 17.24 -8.07
C THR A 167 23.47 17.15 -7.58
N GLU A 168 23.72 16.42 -6.49
CA GLU A 168 25.04 16.29 -5.87
C GLU A 168 25.46 14.82 -5.86
N LEU A 169 26.42 14.48 -6.70
CA LEU A 169 27.00 13.14 -6.81
C LEU A 169 28.48 13.17 -6.46
N LYS A 170 28.92 12.19 -5.69
CA LYS A 170 30.34 11.89 -5.55
C LYS A 170 30.89 11.40 -6.90
N PRO A 171 32.17 11.69 -7.22
CA PRO A 171 32.80 11.17 -8.43
C PRO A 171 32.69 9.65 -8.51
N VAL A 172 32.32 9.14 -9.68
CA VAL A 172 32.30 7.70 -9.96
C VAL A 172 33.75 7.23 -10.11
N PRO A 173 34.21 6.21 -9.37
CA PRO A 173 35.55 5.66 -9.55
C PRO A 173 35.73 5.07 -10.97
N ASP A 174 36.93 5.21 -11.54
CA ASP A 174 37.22 4.70 -12.87
C ASP A 174 36.93 3.19 -12.97
N GLY A 175 36.28 2.79 -14.07
CA GLY A 175 35.88 1.40 -14.29
C GLY A 175 34.68 0.90 -13.47
N SER A 176 34.08 1.75 -12.62
CA SER A 176 32.89 1.40 -11.85
C SER A 176 31.60 1.79 -12.58
N LEU A 177 30.55 0.99 -12.39
CA LEU A 177 29.22 1.26 -12.96
C LEU A 177 28.26 1.74 -11.87
N ALA A 178 27.79 2.98 -12.02
CA ALA A 178 26.76 3.54 -11.15
C ALA A 178 25.40 2.88 -11.41
N ARG A 179 24.68 2.55 -10.33
CA ARG A 179 23.34 1.97 -10.36
C ARG A 179 22.41 2.74 -9.44
N CYS A 180 21.16 2.86 -9.85
CA CYS A 180 20.09 3.27 -8.96
C CYS A 180 19.80 2.12 -8.00
N VAL A 181 19.66 2.44 -6.71
CA VAL A 181 19.12 1.52 -5.71
C VAL A 181 17.77 2.07 -5.24
N TRP A 182 16.78 1.20 -5.17
CA TRP A 182 15.45 1.48 -4.63
C TRP A 182 15.18 0.54 -3.47
N PHE A 183 14.72 1.09 -2.34
CA PHE A 183 14.21 0.36 -1.20
C PHE A 183 12.70 0.55 -1.12
N ASP A 184 11.97 -0.57 -1.10
CA ASP A 184 10.52 -0.58 -0.94
C ASP A 184 10.11 -0.29 0.52
N LEU A 185 8.81 -0.19 0.77
CA LEU A 185 8.26 0.05 2.12
C LEU A 185 8.53 -1.08 3.13
N ASN A 186 9.00 -2.24 2.66
CA ASN A 186 9.38 -3.38 3.49
C ASN A 186 10.90 -3.48 3.66
N GLY A 187 11.68 -2.54 3.14
CA GLY A 187 13.14 -2.55 3.17
C GLY A 187 13.80 -3.51 2.17
N ARG A 188 13.04 -4.11 1.25
CA ARG A 188 13.61 -4.88 0.13
C ARG A 188 14.24 -3.92 -0.85
N LYS A 189 15.38 -4.32 -1.41
CA LYS A 189 16.16 -3.50 -2.33
C LYS A 189 16.15 -4.06 -3.74
N ASN A 190 16.15 -3.17 -4.71
CA ASN A 190 16.30 -3.49 -6.12
C ASN A 190 17.28 -2.51 -6.78
N PHE A 191 17.93 -2.96 -7.85
CA PHE A 191 18.90 -2.16 -8.60
C PHE A 191 18.44 -1.96 -10.04
N THR A 192 18.60 -0.75 -10.54
CA THR A 192 18.35 -0.40 -11.94
C THR A 192 19.49 0.46 -12.47
N ASN A 193 19.57 0.60 -13.80
CA ASN A 193 20.59 1.44 -14.41
C ASN A 193 20.27 2.92 -14.19
N VAL A 194 21.31 3.73 -14.00
CA VAL A 194 21.17 5.20 -13.97
C VAL A 194 20.85 5.70 -15.38
N VAL A 195 19.88 6.59 -15.48
CA VAL A 195 19.48 7.30 -16.69
C VAL A 195 20.24 8.63 -16.73
N SER A 196 20.80 9.00 -17.87
CA SER A 196 21.48 10.30 -18.07
C SER A 196 22.55 10.66 -17.02
N GLY A 197 23.18 9.68 -16.38
CA GLY A 197 24.30 9.86 -15.44
C GLY A 197 23.92 10.26 -14.01
N ASN A 198 22.74 10.85 -13.78
CA ASN A 198 22.31 11.30 -12.45
C ASN A 198 20.82 11.08 -12.13
N LYS A 199 20.09 10.35 -12.97
CA LYS A 199 18.65 10.19 -12.85
C LYS A 199 18.25 8.74 -12.61
N CYS A 200 17.32 8.53 -11.68
CA CYS A 200 16.66 7.27 -11.44
C CYS A 200 15.18 7.38 -11.82
N VAL A 201 14.58 6.26 -12.19
CA VAL A 201 13.15 6.18 -12.52
C VAL A 201 12.50 5.02 -11.77
N THR A 202 11.27 5.21 -11.34
CA THR A 202 10.50 4.23 -10.56
C THR A 202 9.01 4.35 -10.85
N PHE A 203 8.26 3.27 -10.71
CA PHE A 203 6.79 3.32 -10.74
C PHE A 203 6.18 3.34 -9.35
N GLU A 204 6.98 3.15 -8.30
CA GLU A 204 6.52 3.04 -6.92
C GLU A 204 7.25 4.03 -6.01
N GLN A 205 6.67 4.29 -4.85
CA GLN A 205 7.30 5.08 -3.79
C GLN A 205 8.37 4.30 -3.02
N GLY A 206 9.08 4.99 -2.13
CA GLY A 206 10.10 4.39 -1.28
C GLY A 206 11.33 5.29 -1.16
N HIS A 207 12.49 4.66 -1.00
CA HIS A 207 13.76 5.35 -0.77
C HIS A 207 14.76 5.00 -1.87
N PHE A 208 15.45 6.02 -2.38
CA PHE A 208 16.22 5.91 -3.61
C PHE A 208 17.60 6.52 -3.44
N SER A 209 18.59 5.94 -4.10
CA SER A 209 19.92 6.55 -4.21
C SER A 209 20.68 6.04 -5.42
N ILE A 210 21.86 6.59 -5.67
CA ILE A 210 22.82 6.09 -6.66
C ILE A 210 24.03 5.51 -5.92
N VAL A 211 24.42 4.31 -6.32
CA VAL A 211 25.50 3.54 -5.69
C VAL A 211 26.45 2.96 -6.73
N VAL A 212 27.65 2.61 -6.29
CA VAL A 212 28.62 1.80 -7.05
C VAL A 212 29.01 0.58 -6.23
N GLU A 213 29.33 -0.51 -6.91
CA GLU A 213 29.89 -1.70 -6.25
C GLU A 213 31.26 -1.35 -5.66
N SER A 214 31.49 -1.74 -4.41
CA SER A 214 32.77 -1.50 -3.74
C SER A 214 33.75 -2.60 -4.13
N THR A 215 34.86 -2.23 -4.75
CA THR A 215 35.99 -3.11 -5.06
C THR A 215 36.86 -3.44 -3.84
N ALA A 216 36.49 -3.00 -2.64
CA ALA A 216 37.19 -3.40 -1.43
C ALA A 216 37.08 -4.92 -1.26
N PRO A 217 38.19 -5.64 -0.97
CA PRO A 217 38.14 -7.08 -0.78
C PRO A 217 37.15 -7.37 0.34
N SER A 218 36.07 -8.08 0.00
CA SER A 218 35.20 -8.73 0.97
C SER A 218 36.10 -9.47 1.94
N LEU A 219 36.17 -9.00 3.20
CA LEU A 219 36.86 -9.74 4.24
C LEU A 219 36.28 -11.15 4.21
N ALA A 220 37.15 -12.12 3.92
CA ALA A 220 36.78 -13.50 3.67
C ALA A 220 35.84 -14.01 4.78
N PRO A 221 34.88 -14.89 4.45
CA PRO A 221 34.13 -15.60 5.47
C PRO A 221 35.13 -16.29 6.40
N VAL A 222 34.99 -16.04 7.70
CA VAL A 222 35.75 -16.74 8.74
C VAL A 222 35.60 -18.24 8.50
N GLU A 223 36.72 -18.90 8.22
CA GLU A 223 36.84 -20.35 8.10
C GLU A 223 36.23 -21.02 9.33
N GLN A 224 35.13 -21.75 9.12
CA GLN A 224 34.71 -22.77 10.07
C GLN A 224 35.56 -24.03 9.83
N PRO A 225 36.10 -24.65 10.88
CA PRO A 225 36.98 -25.81 10.72
C PRO A 225 36.18 -27.04 10.21
N PRO A 226 36.82 -27.93 9.44
CA PRO A 226 36.13 -29.03 8.76
C PRO A 226 35.68 -30.10 9.77
N PRO A 227 34.46 -30.66 9.64
CA PRO A 227 34.07 -31.83 10.40
C PRO A 227 34.80 -33.06 9.85
N ALA A 228 35.45 -33.78 10.77
CA ALA A 228 36.17 -35.01 10.53
C ALA A 228 35.27 -36.11 9.94
N HIS A 229 35.84 -36.85 8.99
CA HIS A 229 35.36 -38.14 8.53
C HIS A 229 35.25 -39.14 9.69
N HIS A 230 34.10 -39.80 9.83
CA HIS A 230 34.05 -41.15 10.37
C HIS A 230 33.05 -42.01 9.59
N GLU A 231 33.49 -43.24 9.41
CA GLU A 231 33.02 -44.28 8.51
C GLU A 231 31.60 -44.79 8.79
N GLY A 232 31.01 -45.34 7.73
CA GLY A 232 29.71 -45.99 7.76
C GLY A 232 29.67 -47.28 8.58
N GLY A 233 28.47 -47.61 9.03
CA GLY A 233 28.15 -48.90 9.63
C GLY A 233 26.65 -49.11 9.79
N GLY A 234 26.09 -49.98 8.94
CA GLY A 234 25.12 -50.98 9.36
C GLY A 234 23.63 -50.59 9.53
N ASN A 235 22.86 -50.92 8.49
CA ASN A 235 21.62 -51.72 8.49
C ASN A 235 20.52 -51.48 9.55
N GLY A 236 19.28 -51.29 9.09
CA GLY A 236 18.10 -51.53 9.93
C GLY A 236 16.77 -51.05 9.35
N SER A 237 16.15 -51.89 8.53
CA SER A 237 14.81 -51.76 7.94
C SER A 237 13.68 -51.37 8.91
N ARG A 238 12.80 -50.46 8.47
CA ARG A 238 11.34 -50.37 8.75
C ARG A 238 10.88 -49.06 8.09
N GLY A 239 10.02 -49.01 7.09
CA GLY A 239 8.79 -49.76 6.86
C GLY A 239 7.89 -48.74 6.16
N TRP A 240 7.55 -49.03 4.91
CA TRP A 240 6.62 -48.29 4.05
C TRP A 240 5.30 -47.96 4.78
N ILE A 241 4.57 -46.90 4.34
CA ILE A 241 3.17 -46.46 4.62
C ILE A 241 3.25 -44.93 4.98
N ILE A 242 2.78 -43.92 4.21
CA ILE A 242 1.58 -43.73 3.38
C ILE A 242 1.84 -42.68 2.27
N PHE A 243 1.80 -43.07 1.00
CA PHE A 243 1.35 -42.19 -0.08
C PHE A 243 -0.18 -42.24 -0.08
N GLY A 244 -0.83 -41.18 0.42
CA GLY A 244 -2.28 -41.20 0.60
C GLY A 244 -2.88 -39.90 1.11
N SER A 245 -2.24 -38.75 0.86
CA SER A 245 -2.79 -37.45 1.30
C SER A 245 -2.65 -36.34 0.25
N VAL A 246 -2.49 -36.69 -1.03
CA VAL A 246 -2.48 -35.70 -2.13
C VAL A 246 -3.79 -35.77 -2.93
N ALA A 247 -4.34 -36.96 -3.16
CA ALA A 247 -5.62 -37.12 -3.88
C ALA A 247 -6.84 -36.62 -3.06
N GLY A 248 -6.85 -36.83 -1.74
CA GLY A 248 -7.94 -36.38 -0.87
C GLY A 248 -8.00 -34.86 -0.68
N GLY A 249 -6.84 -34.21 -0.63
CA GLY A 249 -6.75 -32.75 -0.54
C GLY A 249 -7.34 -32.07 -1.77
N VAL A 250 -6.96 -32.54 -2.97
CA VAL A 250 -7.48 -31.98 -4.23
C VAL A 250 -9.00 -32.15 -4.33
N ALA A 251 -9.52 -33.33 -3.99
CA ALA A 251 -10.97 -33.57 -3.97
C ALA A 251 -11.70 -32.65 -2.97
N PHE A 252 -11.13 -32.46 -1.78
CA PHE A 252 -11.69 -31.56 -0.77
C PHE A 252 -11.68 -30.10 -1.22
N PHE A 253 -10.59 -29.61 -1.80
CA PHE A 253 -10.50 -28.24 -2.33
C PHE A 253 -11.48 -28.00 -3.49
N LEU A 254 -11.66 -28.97 -4.39
CA LEU A 254 -12.66 -28.89 -5.47
C LEU A 254 -14.08 -28.82 -4.92
N LEU A 255 -14.40 -29.64 -3.92
CA LEU A 255 -15.72 -29.67 -3.29
C LEU A 255 -15.99 -28.35 -2.53
N LEU A 256 -14.98 -27.80 -1.84
CA LEU A 256 -15.06 -26.51 -1.16
C LEU A 256 -15.29 -25.36 -2.16
N ALA A 257 -14.55 -25.33 -3.27
CA ALA A 257 -14.73 -24.33 -4.33
C ALA A 257 -16.14 -24.37 -4.93
N LEU A 258 -16.68 -25.58 -5.17
CA LEU A 258 -18.06 -25.75 -5.63
C LEU A 258 -19.08 -25.22 -4.61
N LEU A 259 -18.90 -25.50 -3.32
CA LEU A 259 -19.79 -24.99 -2.27
C LEU A 259 -19.78 -23.46 -2.19
N ILE A 260 -18.60 -22.84 -2.25
CA ILE A 260 -18.45 -21.37 -2.27
C ILE A 260 -19.18 -20.79 -3.48
N PHE A 261 -19.00 -21.37 -4.66
CA PHE A 261 -19.68 -20.96 -5.89
C PHE A 261 -21.21 -21.09 -5.78
N TRP A 262 -21.70 -22.20 -5.21
CA TRP A 262 -23.13 -22.42 -4.97
C TRP A 262 -23.71 -21.37 -4.02
N VAL A 263 -23.06 -21.10 -2.88
CA VAL A 263 -23.49 -20.07 -1.93
C VAL A 263 -23.50 -18.71 -2.61
N TRP A 264 -22.48 -18.37 -3.40
CA TRP A 264 -22.41 -17.10 -4.12
C TRP A 264 -23.56 -16.95 -5.12
N ARG A 265 -23.87 -18.02 -5.88
CA ARG A 265 -25.01 -18.06 -6.81
C ARG A 265 -26.35 -17.92 -6.09
N LEU A 266 -26.53 -18.61 -4.96
CA LEU A 266 -27.73 -18.49 -4.14
C LEU A 266 -27.88 -17.08 -3.56
N ASN A 267 -26.78 -16.45 -3.13
CA ASN A 267 -26.82 -15.09 -2.59
C ASN A 267 -27.12 -14.07 -3.68
N LYS A 268 -26.59 -14.26 -4.90
CA LYS A 268 -26.97 -13.48 -6.09
C LYS A 268 -28.47 -13.62 -6.40
N ARG A 269 -29.01 -14.85 -6.37
CA ARG A 269 -30.45 -15.11 -6.58
C ARG A 269 -31.30 -14.45 -5.48
N LYS A 270 -30.90 -14.56 -4.22
CA LYS A 270 -31.57 -13.87 -3.10
C LYS A 270 -31.51 -12.35 -3.25
N LYS A 271 -30.39 -11.80 -3.73
CA LYS A 271 -30.26 -10.36 -3.99
C LYS A 271 -31.19 -9.92 -5.13
N MET A 272 -31.30 -10.73 -6.18
CA MET A 272 -32.23 -10.48 -7.30
C MET A 272 -33.69 -10.51 -6.84
N HIS A 273 -34.09 -11.52 -6.06
CA HIS A 273 -35.45 -11.60 -5.49
C HIS A 273 -35.76 -10.46 -4.50
N LYS A 274 -34.75 -9.96 -3.76
CA LYS A 274 -34.91 -8.75 -2.93
C LYS A 274 -35.09 -7.49 -3.79
N MET A 275 -34.42 -7.42 -4.94
CA MET A 275 -34.56 -6.31 -5.88
C MET A 275 -35.90 -6.36 -6.63
N GLU A 276 -36.42 -7.55 -6.95
CA GLU A 276 -37.77 -7.73 -7.51
C GLU A 276 -38.86 -7.31 -6.51
N LYS A 277 -38.74 -7.71 -5.24
CA LYS A 277 -39.70 -7.30 -4.19
C LYS A 277 -39.66 -5.79 -3.87
N ALA A 278 -38.52 -5.14 -4.09
CA ALA A 278 -38.39 -3.69 -3.96
C ALA A 278 -38.96 -2.93 -5.17
N ALA A 279 -39.04 -3.56 -6.35
CA ALA A 279 -39.68 -2.99 -7.53
C ALA A 279 -41.22 -3.08 -7.44
N ASP A 280 -41.77 -4.17 -6.90
CA ASP A 280 -43.22 -4.29 -6.63
C ASP A 280 -43.71 -3.42 -5.46
N GLY A 281 -42.79 -2.88 -4.64
CA GLY A 281 -43.09 -1.97 -3.54
C GLY A 281 -43.02 -0.48 -3.91
N GLY A 282 -42.73 -0.14 -5.17
CA GLY A 282 -42.78 1.24 -5.64
C GLY A 282 -44.22 1.72 -5.76
N GLU A 283 -44.57 2.81 -5.08
CA GLU A 283 -45.89 3.44 -5.16
C GLU A 283 -46.32 3.64 -6.62
N VAL A 284 -47.54 3.22 -6.93
CA VAL A 284 -48.13 3.31 -8.26
C VAL A 284 -48.30 4.78 -8.63
N LEU A 285 -47.33 5.36 -9.36
CA LEU A 285 -47.47 6.69 -9.95
C LEU A 285 -48.75 6.71 -10.78
N HIS A 286 -49.66 7.64 -10.46
CA HIS A 286 -50.97 7.74 -11.10
C HIS A 286 -50.79 8.00 -12.61
N MET A 287 -51.04 6.97 -13.43
CA MET A 287 -50.93 7.06 -14.88
C MET A 287 -52.24 7.59 -15.45
N THR A 288 -52.18 8.67 -16.22
CA THR A 288 -53.32 9.17 -17.01
C THR A 288 -53.06 8.91 -18.50
N MET A 289 -54.14 8.72 -19.28
CA MET A 289 -54.02 8.64 -20.73
C MET A 289 -53.89 10.05 -21.30
N VAL A 290 -52.82 10.30 -22.04
CA VAL A 290 -52.66 11.51 -22.85
C VAL A 290 -52.72 11.08 -24.31
N GLY A 291 -53.90 11.27 -24.93
CA GLY A 291 -54.18 10.74 -26.26
C GLY A 291 -54.15 9.21 -26.29
N ASN A 292 -53.36 8.62 -27.20
CA ASN A 292 -53.26 7.16 -27.37
C ASN A 292 -52.12 6.51 -26.55
N THR A 293 -51.46 7.26 -25.67
CA THR A 293 -50.30 6.77 -24.90
C THR A 293 -50.46 7.06 -23.41
N LYS A 294 -50.13 6.07 -22.57
CA LYS A 294 -50.11 6.22 -21.10
C LYS A 294 -48.79 6.82 -20.66
N ALA A 295 -48.83 7.88 -19.84
CA ALA A 295 -47.65 8.53 -19.27
C ALA A 295 -47.86 8.83 -17.78
N PRO A 296 -46.77 8.86 -16.98
CA PRO A 296 -46.83 9.16 -15.55
C PRO A 296 -47.13 10.65 -15.30
N THR A 297 -48.05 10.93 -14.37
CA THR A 297 -48.48 12.30 -14.04
C THR A 297 -47.71 12.82 -12.83
N ALA A 298 -47.02 13.95 -12.97
CA ALA A 298 -46.45 14.68 -11.84
C ALA A 298 -47.46 15.74 -11.36
N THR A 299 -47.67 15.86 -10.05
CA THR A 299 -48.52 16.91 -9.48
C THR A 299 -47.85 18.27 -9.66
N THR A 300 -48.28 19.04 -10.65
CA THR A 300 -47.78 20.39 -10.92
C THR A 300 -48.07 21.31 -9.73
N THR A 301 -47.03 21.76 -9.03
CA THR A 301 -47.14 22.90 -8.11
C THR A 301 -46.80 24.16 -8.88
N ARG A 302 -47.80 24.99 -9.20
CA ARG A 302 -47.63 26.24 -9.94
C ARG A 302 -47.47 27.38 -8.93
N THR A 303 -46.25 27.90 -8.76
CA THR A 303 -46.04 29.16 -8.03
C THR A 303 -46.40 30.34 -8.94
N GLN A 304 -47.25 31.24 -8.45
CA GLN A 304 -47.67 32.44 -9.18
C GLN A 304 -46.59 33.54 -9.04
N PRO A 305 -46.09 34.13 -10.13
CA PRO A 305 -45.15 35.25 -10.04
C PRO A 305 -45.88 36.55 -9.68
N THR A 306 -45.36 37.26 -8.69
CA THR A 306 -45.76 38.61 -8.29
C THR A 306 -44.98 39.66 -9.09
N LEU A 307 -45.69 40.59 -9.72
CA LEU A 307 -45.13 41.74 -10.45
C LEU A 307 -44.80 42.87 -9.47
N GLU A 308 -43.56 43.37 -9.49
CA GLU A 308 -43.18 44.58 -8.76
C GLU A 308 -43.52 45.82 -9.57
N THR A 309 -44.29 46.74 -8.99
CA THR A 309 -44.62 48.04 -9.56
C THR A 309 -43.73 49.11 -8.94
N GLU A 310 -42.84 49.68 -9.74
CA GLU A 310 -42.10 50.89 -9.42
C GLU A 310 -42.90 52.09 -9.98
N TYR A 311 -43.44 52.94 -9.10
CA TYR A 311 -43.98 54.25 -9.47
C TYR A 311 -43.56 55.27 -8.41
N VAL A 312 -42.72 56.21 -8.85
CA VAL A 312 -42.19 57.35 -8.09
C VAL A 312 -42.92 58.61 -8.56
N PRO A 313 -43.42 59.46 -7.65
CA PRO A 313 -43.63 60.89 -7.92
C PRO A 313 -42.36 61.71 -7.65
#